data_AF-A0A1I2YXC2-F1
#
_entry.id   AF-A0A1I2YXC2-F1
#
_cell.length_a   1.000
_cell.length_b   1.000
_cell.length_c   1.000
_cell.angle_alpha   90.00
_cell.angle_beta   90.00
_cell.angle_gamma   90.00
#
_symmetry.space_group_name_H-M   'P 1'
#
loop_
_entity.id
_entity.type
_entity.pdbx_description
1 polymer ?
#
loop_
_entity_poly.entity_id
_entity_poly.type
_entity_poly.pdbx_seq_one_letter_code
_entity_poly.pdbx_strand_id
1 'polypeptide(L)' 'MVPVVPLQGGIVAIVSLLFALLMFAAHIAMIVWTYSDAQKRSGHPAFLWAIVVFFAPLLGIVLYLILGRDGGY' A
#
# COMPACT_ATOMS: atom_id res chain seq x y z
N MET A 1 33.66 -27.00 -10.13
CA MET A 1 32.97 -26.13 -9.15
C MET A 1 32.19 -25.07 -9.89
N VAL A 2 30.85 -25.11 -9.87
CA VAL A 2 30.04 -23.98 -10.33
C VAL A 2 30.23 -22.86 -9.32
N PRO A 3 30.64 -21.64 -9.72
CA PRO A 3 30.77 -20.54 -8.77
C PRO A 3 29.40 -20.33 -8.10
N VAL A 4 29.38 -20.17 -6.78
CA VAL A 4 28.11 -20.06 -6.01
C VAL A 4 27.47 -18.67 -6.21
N VAL A 5 28.26 -17.68 -6.64
CA VAL A 5 27.87 -16.28 -6.83
C VAL A 5 26.74 -16.06 -7.86
N PRO A 6 26.71 -16.72 -9.05
CA PRO A 6 25.64 -16.51 -10.03
C PRO A 6 24.31 -17.17 -9.64
N LEU A 7 24.34 -18.33 -8.97
CA LEU A 7 23.13 -19.02 -8.50
C LEU A 7 22.45 -18.24 -7.37
N GLN A 8 23.23 -17.64 -6.47
CA GLN A 8 22.73 -16.72 -5.45
C GLN A 8 22.11 -15.47 -6.06
N GLY A 9 22.70 -14.90 -7.12
CA GLY A 9 22.13 -13.76 -7.84
C GLY A 9 20.77 -14.05 -8.47
N GLY A 10 20.58 -15.25 -9.03
CA GLY A 10 19.29 -15.67 -9.59
C GLY A 10 18.17 -15.79 -8.55
N ILE A 11 18.46 -16.43 -7.41
CA ILE A 11 17.48 -16.59 -6.32
C ILE A 11 17.13 -15.23 -5.71
N VAL A 12 18.13 -14.38 -5.45
CA VAL A 12 17.91 -13.03 -4.91
C VAL A 12 17.03 -12.21 -5.85
N ALA A 13 17.29 -12.24 -7.16
CA ALA A 13 16.49 -11.51 -8.15
C ALA A 13 15.01 -11.93 -8.14
N ILE A 14 14.73 -13.25 -8.11
CA ILE A 14 13.37 -13.77 -8.08
C ILE A 14 12.66 -13.36 -6.78
N VAL A 15 13.31 -13.52 -5.62
CA VAL A 15 12.74 -13.16 -4.33
C VAL A 15 12.47 -11.66 -4.24
N SER A 16 13.41 -10.82 -4.70
CA SER A 16 13.24 -9.37 -4.75
C SER A 16 12.08 -8.95 -5.66
N LEU A 17 11.92 -9.61 -6.82
CA LEU A 17 10.80 -9.34 -7.73
C LEU A 17 9.46 -9.69 -7.08
N LEU A 18 9.34 -10.88 -6.49
CA LEU A 18 8.11 -11.31 -5.81
C LEU A 18 7.77 -10.38 -4.64
N PHE A 19 8.77 -9.96 -3.87
CA PHE A 19 8.59 -8.99 -2.79
C PHE A 19 8.12 -7.64 -3.32
N ALA A 20 8.72 -7.13 -4.40
CA ALA A 20 8.29 -5.87 -5.02
C ALA A 20 6.85 -5.93 -5.53
N LEU A 21 6.45 -7.04 -6.17
CA LEU A 21 5.08 -7.27 -6.62
C LEU A 21 4.10 -7.34 -5.45
N LEU A 22 4.47 -8.01 -4.35
CA LEU A 22 3.66 -8.06 -3.14
C LEU A 22 3.47 -6.67 -2.53
N MET A 23 4.54 -5.89 -2.42
CA MET A 23 4.49 -4.52 -1.91
C MET A 23 3.66 -3.61 -2.82
N PHE A 24 3.74 -3.79 -4.14
CA PHE A 24 2.91 -3.06 -5.10
C PHE A 24 1.43 -3.43 -4.96
N ALA A 25 1.10 -4.71 -4.83
CA ALA A 25 -0.26 -5.17 -4.59
C ALA A 25 -0.81 -4.64 -3.26
N ALA A 26 0.00 -4.67 -2.19
CA ALA A 26 -0.36 -4.09 -0.90
C ALA A 26 -0.62 -2.58 -1.01
N HIS A 27 0.20 -1.86 -1.76
CA HIS A 27 0.04 -0.43 -2.00
C HIS A 27 -1.29 -0.11 -2.71
N ILE A 28 -1.62 -0.83 -3.79
CA ILE A 28 -2.91 -0.70 -4.48
C ILE A 28 -4.06 -1.05 -3.54
N ALA A 29 -3.96 -2.16 -2.80
CA ALA A 29 -4.99 -2.60 -1.88
C ALA A 29 -5.30 -1.55 -0.82
N MET A 30 -4.28 -0.88 -0.28
CA MET A 30 -4.44 0.24 0.65
C MET A 30 -5.22 1.40 0.04
N ILE A 31 -4.88 1.82 -1.18
CA ILE A 31 -5.58 2.92 -1.87
C ILE A 31 -7.05 2.58 -2.12
N VAL A 32 -7.30 1.39 -2.69
CA VAL A 32 -8.65 0.93 -3.02
C VAL A 32 -9.50 0.75 -1.77
N TRP A 33 -8.92 0.21 -0.70
CA TRP A 33 -9.57 0.08 0.60
C TRP A 33 -9.95 1.46 1.15
N THR A 34 -9.00 2.40 1.23
CA THR A 34 -9.26 3.75 1.75
C THR A 34 -10.34 4.47 0.95
N TYR A 35 -10.30 4.39 -0.39
CA TYR A 35 -11.34 4.96 -1.23
C TYR A 35 -12.73 4.35 -0.96
N SER A 36 -12.80 3.02 -0.89
CA SER A 36 -14.05 2.29 -0.69
C SER A 36 -14.65 2.49 0.70
N ASP A 37 -13.79 2.62 1.71
CA ASP A 37 -14.19 2.92 3.08
C ASP A 37 -14.65 4.38 3.21
N ALA A 38 -13.91 5.33 2.62
CA ALA A 38 -14.22 6.75 2.67
C ALA A 38 -15.57 7.08 2.01
N GLN A 39 -15.94 6.39 0.92
CA GLN A 39 -17.26 6.55 0.30
C GLN A 39 -18.43 6.32 1.26
N LYS A 40 -18.23 5.53 2.31
CA LYS A 40 -19.27 5.14 3.26
C LYS A 40 -19.15 5.87 4.60
N ARG A 41 -17.95 6.35 4.93
CA ARG A 41 -17.58 6.75 6.29
C ARG A 41 -16.87 8.11 6.35
N SER A 42 -16.78 8.86 5.26
CA SER A 42 -16.16 10.18 5.23
C SER A 42 -17.14 11.21 4.70
N GLY A 43 -17.29 12.34 5.40
CA GLY A 43 -17.99 13.52 4.91
C GLY A 43 -17.17 14.29 3.87
N HIS A 44 -15.86 14.01 3.77
CA HIS A 44 -14.99 14.53 2.73
C HIS A 44 -14.98 13.61 1.49
N PRO A 45 -14.71 14.15 0.28
CA PRO A 45 -14.61 13.36 -0.94
C PRO A 45 -13.62 12.19 -0.81
N ALA A 46 -14.09 10.96 -1.10
CA ALA A 46 -13.30 9.74 -0.98
C ALA A 46 -11.99 9.75 -1.81
N PHE A 47 -12.02 10.45 -2.95
CA PHE A 47 -10.85 10.63 -3.80
C PHE A 47 -9.70 11.37 -3.10
N LEU A 48 -10.00 12.31 -2.17
CA LEU A 48 -8.97 13.02 -1.40
C LEU A 48 -8.21 12.06 -0.47
N TRP A 49 -8.90 11.11 0.14
CA TRP A 49 -8.23 10.13 1.00
C TRP A 49 -7.41 9.12 0.20
N ALA A 50 -7.90 8.72 -0.98
CA ALA A 50 -7.15 7.86 -1.89
C ALA A 50 -5.84 8.52 -2.35
N ILE A 51 -5.85 9.82 -2.68
CA ILE A 51 -4.63 10.52 -3.12
C ILE A 51 -3.62 10.71 -1.98
N VAL A 52 -4.11 10.96 -0.75
CA VAL A 52 -3.27 11.05 0.44
C VAL A 52 -2.57 9.71 0.72
N VAL A 53 -3.29 8.59 0.63
CA VAL A 53 -2.70 7.23 0.80
C VAL A 53 -1.79 6.85 -0.37
N PHE A 54 -2.06 7.31 -1.59
CA PHE A 54 -1.17 7.10 -2.72
C PHE A 54 0.22 7.73 -2.50
N PHE A 55 0.28 9.00 -2.08
CA PHE A 55 1.56 9.69 -1.85
C PHE A 55 2.22 9.36 -0.50
N ALA A 56 1.43 9.03 0.51
CA ALA A 56 1.91 8.71 1.85
C ALA A 56 1.15 7.46 2.37
N PRO A 57 1.60 6.23 2.09
CA PRO A 57 0.80 5.02 2.33
C PRO A 57 0.42 4.83 3.80
N LEU A 58 1.43 4.73 4.68
CA LEU A 58 1.19 4.49 6.10
C LEU A 58 0.62 5.73 6.80
N LEU A 59 1.24 6.89 6.57
CA LEU A 59 0.78 8.15 7.18
C LEU A 59 -0.63 8.51 6.71
N GLY A 60 -0.94 8.31 5.43
CA GLY A 60 -2.24 8.60 4.86
C GLY A 60 -3.35 7.71 5.42
N ILE A 61 -3.06 6.43 5.69
CA ILE A 61 -4.02 5.55 6.38
C ILE A 61 -4.25 6.04 7.80
N VAL A 62 -3.20 6.37 8.54
CA VAL A 62 -3.32 6.87 9.91
C VAL A 62 -4.13 8.17 9.93
N LEU A 63 -3.85 9.11 9.03
CA LEU A 63 -4.62 10.35 8.90
C LEU A 63 -6.07 10.08 8.53
N TYR A 64 -6.34 9.16 7.60
CA TYR A 64 -7.69 8.77 7.23
C TYR A 64 -8.47 8.20 8.42
N LEU A 65 -7.86 7.31 9.20
CA LEU A 65 -8.50 6.68 10.35
C LEU A 65 -8.84 7.66 11.47
N ILE A 66 -8.02 8.69 11.68
CA ILE A 66 -8.20 9.66 12.78
C ILE A 66 -9.06 10.85 12.35
N LEU A 67 -8.85 11.38 11.14
CA LEU A 67 -9.49 12.64 10.67
C LEU A 67 -10.52 12.40 9.57
N GLY A 68 -10.34 11.37 8.75
CA GLY A 68 -11.16 11.15 7.56
C GLY A 68 -12.40 10.31 7.77
N ARG A 69 -12.48 9.60 8.90
CA ARG A 69 -13.55 8.68 9.20
C ARG A 69 -14.51 9.28 10.22
N ASP A 70 -15.68 9.67 9.75
CA ASP A 70 -16.77 10.21 10.57
C ASP A 70 -17.30 9.11 11.50
N GLY A 71 -17.13 9.33 12.81
CA GLY A 71 -17.40 8.33 13.84
C GLY A 71 -16.16 7.56 14.28
N GLY A 72 -15.03 8.27 14.45
CA GLY A 72 -13.75 7.71 14.93
C GLY A 72 -13.93 6.60 15.98
N TYR A 73 -13.29 5.47 15.66
CA TYR A 73 -13.44 4.10 16.20
C TYR A 73 -14.77 3.41 15.89
#